data_AF-A0A0H3JBD9-F1
#
_entry.id   AF-A0A0H3JBD9-F1
#
_cell.length_a   1.000
_cell.length_b   1.000
_cell.length_c   1.000
_cell.angle_alpha   90.00
_cell.angle_beta   90.00
_cell.angle_gamma   90.00
#
_symmetry.space_group_name_H-M   'P 1'
#
loop_
_entity.id
_entity.type
_entity.pdbx_description
1 polymer ?
#
loop_
_entity_poly.entity_id
_entity_poly.type
_entity_poly.pdbx_seq_one_letter_code
_entity_poly.pdbx_strand_id
1 'polypeptide(L)'
;MNEYKFLKEFYKSAALINPKNIIIQEVDIARDFVCIYIVTKNKNMLDIFTAVGDIDEPINKDSINHVLLPESLIKQLFKQQIK
;
A
#
# COMPACT_ATOMS: atom_id res chain seq x y z
N MET A 1 11.71 14.86 -3.18
CA MET A 1 12.28 14.76 -1.81
C MET A 1 11.21 14.38 -0.76
N ASN A 2 9.94 14.80 -0.93
CA ASN A 2 8.86 14.55 0.05
C ASN A 2 8.33 13.10 0.07
N GLU A 3 8.25 12.40 -1.07
CA GLU A 3 7.80 10.99 -1.12
C GLU A 3 8.60 10.06 -0.19
N TYR A 4 9.92 10.28 -0.11
CA TYR A 4 10.81 9.50 0.76
C TYR A 4 10.53 9.73 2.26
N LYS A 5 9.94 10.86 2.66
CA LYS A 5 9.54 11.14 4.05
C LYS A 5 8.36 10.26 4.43
N PHE A 6 7.29 10.28 3.63
CA PHE A 6 6.05 9.56 3.93
C PHE A 6 6.23 8.05 3.89
N LEU A 7 7.00 7.52 2.93
CA LEU A 7 7.33 6.09 2.89
C LEU A 7 8.13 5.66 4.11
N LYS A 8 9.10 6.47 4.55
CA LYS A 8 9.89 6.14 5.74
C LYS A 8 9.04 6.07 7.00
N GLU A 9 8.06 6.95 7.15
CA GLU A 9 7.11 6.93 8.26
C GLU A 9 6.14 5.76 8.15
N PHE A 10 5.62 5.51 6.95
CA PHE A 10 4.79 4.35 6.67
C PHE A 10 5.48 3.04 7.05
N TYR A 11 6.74 2.85 6.67
CA TYR A 11 7.51 1.64 7.02
C TYR A 11 7.82 1.51 8.51
N LYS A 12 7.92 2.61 9.26
CA LYS A 12 8.03 2.55 10.73
C LYS A 12 6.73 2.03 11.35
N SER A 13 5.59 2.42 10.79
CA SER A 13 4.26 2.09 11.30
C SER A 13 3.78 0.71 10.81
N ALA A 14 4.19 0.29 9.61
CA ALA A 14 3.84 -0.97 8.96
C ALA A 14 4.99 -2.01 9.08
N ALA A 15 5.24 -2.47 10.31
CA ALA A 15 6.34 -3.39 10.66
C ALA A 15 6.34 -4.75 9.92
N LEU A 16 5.30 -5.06 9.14
CA LEU A 16 5.13 -6.34 8.43
C LEU A 16 5.59 -6.31 6.96
N ILE A 17 6.02 -5.16 6.44
CA ILE A 17 6.40 -5.05 5.03
C ILE A 17 7.85 -5.49 4.84
N ASN A 18 8.05 -6.57 4.10
CA ASN A 18 9.37 -6.97 3.61
C ASN A 18 9.65 -6.26 2.27
N PRO A 19 10.64 -5.34 2.20
CA PRO A 19 10.92 -4.59 0.98
C PRO A 19 11.24 -5.46 -0.24
N LYS A 20 11.79 -6.67 -0.03
CA LYS A 20 12.12 -7.61 -1.12
C LYS A 20 10.91 -8.19 -1.83
N ASN A 21 9.74 -8.13 -1.20
CA ASN A 21 8.50 -8.72 -1.71
C ASN A 21 7.57 -7.67 -2.33
N ILE A 22 7.95 -6.39 -2.31
CA ILE A 22 7.16 -5.30 -2.89
C ILE A 22 7.10 -5.47 -4.40
N ILE A 23 5.88 -5.48 -4.95
CA ILE A 23 5.62 -5.52 -6.39
C ILE A 23 4.99 -4.21 -6.90
N ILE A 24 4.33 -3.46 -6.02
CA ILE A 24 3.79 -2.12 -6.29
C ILE A 24 4.13 -1.24 -5.10
N GLN A 25 4.67 -0.06 -5.37
CA GLN A 25 4.85 1.00 -4.40
C GLN A 25 4.51 2.31 -5.09
N GLU A 26 3.48 2.98 -4.62
CA GLU A 26 2.99 4.23 -5.19
C GLU A 26 2.71 5.21 -4.06
N VAL A 27 3.09 6.47 -4.29
CA VAL A 27 2.78 7.59 -3.42
C VAL A 27 2.15 8.64 -4.31
N ASP A 28 0.87 8.91 -4.08
CA ASP A 28 0.15 9.98 -4.76
C ASP A 28 -0.01 11.15 -3.79
N ILE A 29 0.38 12.34 -4.23
CA ILE A 29 0.33 13.57 -3.45
C ILE A 29 -0.54 14.55 -4.21
N ALA A 30 -1.71 14.87 -3.67
CA ALA A 30 -2.65 15.77 -4.30
C ALA A 30 -3.17 16.79 -3.29
N ARG A 31 -3.00 18.07 -3.64
CA ARG A 31 -3.35 19.23 -2.79
C ARG A 31 -2.78 19.06 -1.38
N ASP A 32 -3.65 18.66 -0.45
CA ASP A 32 -3.41 18.66 0.98
C ASP A 32 -3.34 17.23 1.55
N PHE A 33 -3.40 16.20 0.70
CA PHE A 33 -3.38 14.81 1.13
C PHE A 33 -2.32 13.98 0.41
N VAL A 34 -1.88 12.94 1.12
CA VAL A 34 -0.94 11.93 0.65
C VAL A 34 -1.61 10.58 0.74
N CYS A 35 -1.65 9.87 -0.38
CA CYS A 35 -2.10 8.50 -0.49
C CYS A 35 -0.90 7.59 -0.75
N ILE A 36 -0.77 6.52 0.03
CA ILE A 36 0.28 5.51 -0.15
C ILE A 36 -0.38 4.18 -0.48
N TYR A 37 0.14 3.50 -1.50
CA TYR A 37 -0.25 2.15 -1.87
C TYR A 37 1.00 1.27 -1.93
N ILE A 38 1.03 0.20 -1.12
CA ILE A 38 2.10 -0.80 -1.15
C ILE A 38 1.47 -2.17 -1.31
N VAL A 39 1.86 -2.89 -2.36
CA VAL A 39 1.46 -4.28 -2.56
C VAL A 39 2.71 -5.14 -2.46
N THR A 40 2.67 -6.13 -1.57
CA THR A 40 3.69 -7.17 -1.50
C THR A 40 3.13 -8.51 -1.93
N LYS A 41 3.98 -9.33 -2.56
CA LYS A 41 3.63 -10.70 -2.93
C LYS A 41 4.34 -11.69 -2.01
N ASN A 42 3.57 -12.53 -1.33
CA ASN A 42 4.08 -13.62 -0.53
C ASN A 42 3.45 -14.95 -0.94
N LYS A 43 4.23 -15.77 -1.66
CA LYS A 43 3.76 -17.02 -2.28
C LYS A 43 2.53 -16.74 -3.16
N ASN A 44 1.36 -17.24 -2.76
CA ASN A 44 0.09 -17.12 -3.48
C ASN A 44 -0.85 -16.05 -2.87
N MET A 45 -0.31 -15.20 -2.01
CA MET A 45 -1.05 -14.14 -1.33
C MET A 45 -0.46 -12.78 -1.70
N LEU A 46 -1.33 -11.78 -1.70
CA LEU A 46 -1.00 -10.38 -1.87
C LEU A 46 -1.39 -9.65 -0.60
N ASP A 47 -0.41 -9.00 0.02
CA ASP A 47 -0.63 -8.09 1.13
C ASP A 47 -0.69 -6.68 0.55
N ILE A 48 -1.87 -6.05 0.65
CA ILE A 48 -2.14 -4.71 0.16
C ILE A 48 -2.23 -3.79 1.37
N PHE A 49 -1.30 -2.85 1.46
CA PHE A 49 -1.29 -1.81 2.48
C PHE A 49 -1.63 -0.48 1.82
N THR A 50 -2.54 0.27 2.43
CA THR A 50 -2.88 1.62 1.98
C THR A 50 -2.86 2.58 3.16
N ALA A 51 -2.50 3.83 2.94
CA ALA A 51 -2.72 4.89 3.90
C ALA A 51 -3.11 6.18 3.21
N VAL A 52 -3.91 6.98 3.93
CA VAL A 52 -4.24 8.35 3.55
C VAL A 52 -3.89 9.24 4.73
N GLY A 53 -3.19 10.34 4.49
CA GLY A 53 -2.83 11.32 5.51
C GLY A 53 -2.81 12.74 4.96
N ASP A 54 -2.65 13.70 5.85
CA ASP A 54 -2.40 15.10 5.49
C ASP A 54 -0.94 15.26 5.01
N ILE A 55 -0.68 16.17 4.07
CA ILE A 55 0.66 16.44 3.54
C ILE A 55 1.59 17.07 4.59
N ASP A 56 1.05 17.82 5.54
CA ASP A 56 1.82 18.51 6.57
C ASP A 56 2.10 17.62 7.79
N GLU A 57 1.35 16.53 7.95
CA GLU A 57 1.46 15.62 9.08
C GLU A 57 2.17 14.30 8.74
N PRO A 58 2.77 13.63 9.73
CA PRO A 58 3.25 12.26 9.56
C PRO A 58 2.11 11.28 9.29
N ILE A 59 2.38 10.22 8.54
CA ILE A 59 1.39 9.15 8.34
C ILE A 59 1.14 8.42 9.67
N ASN A 60 -0.09 8.54 10.18
CA ASN A 60 -0.52 7.87 11.38
C ASN A 60 -0.61 6.35 11.14
N LYS A 61 -0.26 5.54 12.14
CA LYS A 61 -0.45 4.10 12.08
C LYS A 61 -1.93 3.72 11.94
N ASP A 62 -2.82 4.48 12.56
CA ASP A 62 -4.26 4.21 12.53
C ASP A 62 -4.89 4.48 11.15
N SER A 63 -4.22 5.25 10.29
CA SER A 63 -4.66 5.46 8.90
C SER A 63 -4.17 4.37 7.95
N ILE A 64 -3.39 3.40 8.42
CA ILE A 64 -2.88 2.30 7.60
C ILE A 64 -3.93 1.17 7.58
N ASN A 65 -4.51 0.94 6.41
CA ASN A 65 -5.35 -0.22 6.14
C ASN A 65 -4.52 -1.35 5.54
N HIS A 66 -4.82 -2.59 5.94
CA HIS A 66 -4.17 -3.79 5.40
C HIS A 66 -5.23 -4.80 4.98
N VAL A 67 -5.10 -5.28 3.74
CA VAL A 67 -5.94 -6.32 3.17
C VAL A 67 -5.06 -7.44 2.65
N LEU A 68 -5.43 -8.67 3.00
CA LEU A 68 -4.79 -9.89 2.53
C LEU A 68 -5.68 -10.56 1.47
N LEU A 69 -5.16 -10.74 0.26
CA LEU A 69 -5.89 -11.33 -0.86
C LEU A 69 -5.18 -12.54 -1.45
N PRO A 70 -5.86 -13.69 -1.62
CA PRO A 70 -5.34 -14.78 -2.44
C PRO A 70 -5.22 -14.36 -3.91
N GLU A 71 -4.12 -14.74 -4.57
CA GLU A 71 -3.90 -14.46 -5.99
C GLU A 71 -5.00 -15.08 -6.88
N SER A 72 -5.60 -16.18 -6.45
CA SER A 72 -6.73 -16.82 -7.13
C SER A 72 -7.95 -15.91 -7.22
N LEU A 73 -8.24 -15.13 -6.18
CA LEU A 73 -9.38 -14.21 -6.12
C LEU A 73 -9.17 -13.02 -7.07
N ILE A 74 -7.96 -12.48 -7.13
CA ILE A 74 -7.61 -11.44 -8.09
C ILE A 74 -7.78 -11.94 -9.53
N LYS A 75 -7.28 -13.15 -9.83
CA LYS A 75 -7.47 -13.77 -11.15
C LYS A 75 -8.94 -13.98 -11.51
N GLN A 76 -9.81 -14.23 -10.53
CA GLN A 76 -11.25 -14.33 -10.75
C GLN A 76 -11.88 -12.97 -11.07
N LEU A 77 -11.51 -11.91 -10.34
CA LEU A 77 -12.00 -10.54 -10.58
C LEU A 77 -11.68 -10.06 -12.00
N PHE A 78 -10.43 -10.27 -12.47
CA PHE A 78 -10.06 -9.89 -13.85
C PHE A 78 -10.77 -10.72 -14.92
N LYS A 79 -11.06 -12.00 -14.65
CA LYS A 79 -11.83 -12.84 -15.58
C LYS A 79 -13.30 -12.42 -15.69
N GLN A 80 -13.85 -11.80 -14.65
CA GLN A 80 -15.23 -11.30 -14.65
C GLN A 80 -15.38 -9.99 -15.42
N GLN A 81 -14.34 -9.15 -15.46
CA GLN A 81 -14.36 -7.87 -16.18
C GLN A 81 -14.20 -8.00 -17.71
N ILE A 82 -13.81 -9.18 -18.20
CA ILE A 82 -13.63 -9.47 -19.65
C ILE A 82 -14.83 -10.27 -20.21
N LYS A 83 -15.98 -10.23 -19.54
CA LYS A 83 -17.26 -10.74 -20.05
C LYS A 83 -18.25 -9.60 -20.22
#